data_AF-A0AAV3P5W7-F1
#
_entry.id   AF-A0AAV3P5W7-F1
#
_cell.length_a   1.000
_cell.length_b   1.000
_cell.length_c   1.000
_cell.angle_alpha   90.00
_cell.angle_beta   90.00
_cell.angle_gamma   90.00
#
_symmetry.space_group_name_H-M   'P 1'
#
loop_
_entity.id
_entity.type
_entity.pdbx_description
1 polymer ?
#
loop_
_entity_poly.entity_id
_entity_poly.type
_entity_poly.pdbx_seq_one_letter_code
_entity_poly.pdbx_strand_id
1 'polypeptide(L)'
;MSELEIRYGQKKNNEQAKQYVHLLNSTLTATERTICCILENYQREDGVDIPEVLQPFMGGKTFIPFQVNPVKETKGKKSKA
;
A
#
# COMPACT_ATOMS: atom_id res chain seq x y z
N MET A 1 -5.47 -11.19 -26.42
CA MET A 1 -6.93 -11.27 -26.10
C MET A 1 -7.61 -12.41 -26.80
N SER A 2 -7.28 -12.70 -28.06
CA SER A 2 -7.75 -13.90 -28.76
C SER A 2 -7.36 -15.22 -28.07
N GLU A 3 -6.23 -15.25 -27.35
CA GLU A 3 -5.74 -16.41 -26.60
C GLU A 3 -6.69 -16.91 -25.49
N LEU A 4 -7.39 -15.99 -24.82
CA LEU A 4 -8.37 -16.32 -23.76
C LEU A 4 -9.80 -16.51 -24.33
N GLU A 5 -9.97 -16.36 -25.64
CA GLU A 5 -11.24 -16.44 -26.35
C GLU A 5 -12.40 -15.57 -25.79
N ILE A 6 -12.11 -14.45 -25.13
CA ILE A 6 -13.14 -13.54 -24.60
C ILE A 6 -13.67 -12.63 -25.71
N ARG A 7 -14.83 -13.00 -26.26
CA ARG A 7 -15.41 -12.36 -27.46
C ARG A 7 -16.21 -11.11 -27.12
N TYR A 8 -16.14 -10.13 -28.03
CA TYR A 8 -17.02 -8.97 -28.03
C TYR A 8 -18.25 -9.29 -28.91
N GLY A 9 -19.44 -9.27 -28.31
CA GLY A 9 -20.67 -9.83 -28.88
C GLY A 9 -21.41 -8.98 -29.92
N GLN A 10 -20.76 -8.00 -30.57
CA GLN A 10 -21.43 -7.23 -31.62
C GLN A 10 -21.44 -8.01 -32.95
N LYS A 11 -22.63 -8.14 -33.55
CA LYS A 11 -22.80 -8.57 -34.94
C LYS A 11 -23.15 -7.34 -35.77
N LYS A 12 -22.18 -6.71 -36.42
CA LYS A 12 -22.47 -5.87 -37.58
C LYS A 12 -22.67 -6.80 -38.77
N ASN A 13 -23.73 -6.61 -39.54
CA ASN A 13 -24.00 -7.38 -40.74
C ASN A 13 -22.74 -7.38 -41.64
N ASN A 14 -22.28 -8.57 -42.05
CA ASN A 14 -21.06 -8.86 -42.82
C ASN A 14 -19.68 -8.87 -42.13
N GLU A 15 -19.55 -8.71 -40.81
CA GLU A 15 -18.25 -8.95 -40.16
C GLU A 15 -17.96 -10.45 -40.00
N GLN A 16 -16.99 -10.97 -40.77
CA GLN A 16 -16.51 -12.36 -40.65
C GLN A 16 -15.42 -12.53 -39.57
N ALA A 17 -14.81 -11.44 -39.11
CA ALA A 17 -13.73 -11.47 -38.14
C ALA A 17 -14.25 -11.50 -36.69
N LYS A 18 -13.74 -12.42 -35.87
CA LYS A 18 -14.04 -12.48 -34.43
C LYS A 18 -13.49 -11.21 -33.76
N GLN A 19 -14.36 -10.47 -33.07
CA GLN A 19 -13.95 -9.34 -32.22
C GLN A 19 -13.74 -9.80 -30.77
N TYR A 20 -12.77 -9.19 -30.10
CA TYR A 20 -12.38 -9.53 -28.72
C TYR A 20 -12.42 -8.27 -27.86
N VAL A 21 -12.74 -8.42 -26.58
CA VAL A 21 -12.76 -7.29 -25.63
C VAL A 21 -11.36 -6.82 -25.30
N HIS A 22 -11.22 -5.53 -24.97
CA HIS A 22 -10.02 -5.01 -24.31
C HIS A 22 -10.05 -5.33 -22.80
N LEU A 23 -8.92 -5.77 -22.27
CA LEU A 23 -8.69 -6.09 -20.87
C LEU A 23 -7.64 -5.12 -20.32
N LEU A 24 -7.87 -4.60 -19.13
CA LEU A 24 -6.92 -3.80 -18.37
C LEU A 24 -6.71 -4.47 -17.02
N ASN A 25 -5.50 -4.39 -16.50
CA ASN A 25 -5.18 -4.79 -15.13
C ASN A 25 -4.29 -3.72 -14.49
N SER A 26 -4.48 -3.49 -13.20
CA SER A 26 -3.63 -2.65 -12.39
C SER A 26 -3.72 -3.08 -10.93
N THR A 27 -2.61 -3.01 -10.20
CA THR A 27 -2.58 -3.30 -8.76
C THR A 27 -3.02 -2.07 -8.00
N LEU A 28 -4.10 -2.19 -7.23
CA LEU A 28 -4.58 -1.09 -6.38
C LEU A 28 -3.64 -0.84 -5.19
N THR A 29 -3.24 -1.90 -4.49
CA THR A 29 -2.32 -1.82 -3.35
C THR A 29 -1.59 -3.15 -3.17
N ALA A 30 -0.28 -3.07 -2.93
CA ALA A 30 0.52 -4.20 -2.48
C ALA A 30 0.72 -4.04 -0.97
N THR A 31 0.01 -4.82 -0.17
CA THR A 31 -0.17 -4.60 1.27
C THR A 31 1.15 -4.40 2.02
N GLU A 32 2.14 -5.26 1.81
CA GLU A 32 3.45 -5.15 2.47
C GLU A 32 4.17 -3.84 2.12
N ARG A 33 4.18 -3.46 0.84
CA ARG A 33 4.81 -2.22 0.37
C ARG A 33 4.08 -0.98 0.89
N THR A 34 2.76 -1.04 0.90
CA THR A 34 1.91 0.04 1.44
C THR A 34 2.11 0.19 2.94
N ILE A 35 2.27 -0.91 3.69
CA ILE A 35 2.58 -0.86 5.13
C ILE A 35 3.93 -0.18 5.35
N CYS A 36 5.01 -0.55 4.63
CA CYS A 36 6.30 0.13 4.75
C CYS A 36 6.18 1.64 4.51
N CYS A 37 5.47 2.04 3.45
CA CYS A 37 5.23 3.45 3.12
C CYS A 37 4.49 4.18 4.25
N ILE A 38 3.46 3.56 4.84
CA ILE A 38 2.74 4.14 5.99
C ILE A 38 3.67 4.29 7.19
N LEU A 39 4.45 3.25 7.52
CA LEU A 39 5.37 3.29 8.65
C LEU A 39 6.40 4.41 8.52
N GLU A 40 6.94 4.65 7.32
CA GLU A 40 7.91 5.72 7.07
C GLU A 40 7.28 7.13 7.09
N ASN A 41 6.11 7.31 6.48
CA ASN A 41 5.50 8.64 6.33
C ASN A 41 4.74 9.11 7.58
N TYR A 42 4.30 8.18 8.44
CA TYR A 42 3.52 8.48 9.64
C TYR A 42 4.29 8.22 10.95
N GLN A 43 5.62 8.02 10.88
CA GLN A 43 6.45 7.81 12.05
C GLN A 43 6.48 9.03 12.99
N ARG A 44 6.44 8.76 14.30
CA ARG A 44 6.68 9.68 15.42
C ARG A 44 7.82 9.17 16.29
N GLU A 45 8.27 9.97 17.26
CA GLU A 45 9.37 9.58 18.16
C GLU A 45 9.05 8.32 18.99
N ASP A 46 7.78 8.11 19.30
CA ASP A 46 7.25 7.09 20.20
C ASP A 46 6.36 6.04 19.51
N GLY A 47 6.17 6.13 18.19
CA GLY A 47 5.31 5.21 17.44
C GLY A 47 4.98 5.66 16.03
N VAL A 48 3.78 5.31 15.55
CA VAL A 48 3.30 5.61 14.19
C VAL A 48 1.83 6.05 14.25
N ASP A 49 1.51 7.18 13.63
CA ASP A 49 0.13 7.63 13.45
C ASP A 49 -0.60 6.73 12.45
N ILE A 50 -1.86 6.38 12.73
CA ILE A 50 -2.71 5.67 11.78
C ILE A 50 -3.35 6.70 10.83
N PRO A 51 -3.18 6.57 9.49
CA PRO A 51 -3.84 7.45 8.54
C PRO A 51 -5.34 7.54 8.79
N GLU A 52 -5.92 8.75 8.76
CA GLU A 52 -7.32 9.01 9.12
C GLU A 52 -8.30 8.07 8.43
N VAL A 53 -8.07 7.80 7.13
CA VAL A 53 -8.90 6.91 6.32
C VAL A 53 -8.87 5.44 6.76
N LEU A 54 -7.84 5.02 7.51
CA LEU A 54 -7.69 3.65 8.02
C LEU A 54 -8.24 3.46 9.43
N GLN A 55 -8.43 4.54 10.20
CA GLN A 55 -8.86 4.48 11.61
C GLN A 55 -10.21 3.75 11.84
N PRO A 56 -11.24 3.91 10.97
CA PRO A 56 -12.51 3.18 11.12
C PRO A 56 -12.34 1.65 11.05
N PHE A 57 -11.31 1.18 10.34
CA PHE A 57 -11.01 -0.25 10.20
C PHE A 57 -10.12 -0.79 11.33
N MET A 58 -9.60 0.09 12.20
CA MET A 58 -8.66 -0.22 13.27
C MET A 58 -9.32 -0.18 14.66
N GLY A 59 -10.65 -0.23 14.73
CA GLY A 59 -11.40 -0.15 16.00
C GLY A 59 -11.27 1.21 16.68
N GLY A 60 -11.14 2.29 15.90
CA GLY A 60 -10.99 3.66 16.42
C GLY A 60 -9.60 3.99 16.94
N LYS A 61 -8.61 3.11 16.76
CA LYS A 61 -7.21 3.42 17.09
C LYS A 61 -6.67 4.49 16.13
N THR A 62 -5.96 5.46 16.69
CA THR A 62 -5.33 6.55 15.95
C THR A 62 -3.80 6.47 15.96
N PHE A 63 -3.21 5.65 16.83
CA PHE A 63 -1.77 5.58 17.05
C PHE A 63 -1.30 4.16 17.41
N ILE A 64 -0.10 3.80 16.96
CA ILE A 64 0.57 2.52 17.26
C ILE A 64 1.90 2.81 17.97
N PRO A 65 2.02 2.52 19.29
CA PRO A 65 3.24 2.82 20.04
C PRO A 65 4.36 1.81 19.79
N PHE A 66 5.62 2.27 19.83
CA PHE A 66 6.78 1.38 19.86
C PHE A 66 6.86 0.65 21.20
N GLN A 67 7.13 -0.66 21.17
CA GLN A 67 7.14 -1.51 22.36
C GLN A 67 8.44 -1.40 23.19
N VAL A 68 9.44 -0.62 22.74
CA VAL A 68 10.71 -0.39 23.45
C VAL A 68 11.19 1.03 23.17
N ASN A 69 11.51 1.81 24.20
CA ASN A 69 12.14 3.12 24.03
C ASN A 69 13.45 2.95 23.26
N PRO A 70 13.69 3.65 22.14
CA PRO A 70 15.01 3.64 21.53
C PRO A 70 16.01 4.12 22.58
N VAL A 71 17.04 3.31 22.84
CA VAL A 71 18.09 3.63 23.79
C VAL A 71 18.64 5.00 23.42
N LYS A 72 18.40 6.00 24.28
CA LYS A 72 18.98 7.34 24.09
C LYS A 72 20.49 7.17 24.00
N GLU A 73 21.08 7.45 22.83
CA GLU A 73 22.53 7.46 22.66
C GLU A 73 23.14 8.31 23.78
N THR A 74 23.86 7.66 24.69
CA THR A 74 24.55 8.37 25.77
C THR A 74 25.75 9.04 25.14
N LYS A 75 25.64 10.34 24.81
CA LYS A 75 26.79 11.15 24.36
C LYS A 75 27.92 10.99 25.35
N GLY A 76 28.99 10.31 24.93
CA GLY A 76 30.17 10.05 25.74
C GLY A 76 30.72 11.34 26.33
N LYS A 77 30.77 11.42 27.66
CA LYS A 77 31.56 12.43 28.38
C LYS A 77 33.03 12.18 28.03
N LYS A 78 33.60 12.98 27.12
CA LYS A 78 35.05 13.05 26.96
C LYS A 78 35.63 13.60 28.28
N SER A 79 36.24 12.73 29.08
CA SER A 79 37.16 13.18 30.13
C SER A 79 38.37 13.83 29.45
N LYS A 80 38.59 15.12 29.72
CA LYS A 80 39.87 15.76 29.45
C LYS A 80 40.89 15.22 30.47
N ALA A 81 42.03 14.76 29.97
CA ALA A 81 43.24 14.52 30.74
C ALA A 81 43.82 15.85 31.26
#